data_AF-A0A382Z341-F1
#
_entry.id   AF-A0A382Z341-F1
#
_cell.length_a   1.000
_cell.length_b   1.000
_cell.length_c   1.000
_cell.angle_alpha   90.00
_cell.angle_beta   90.00
_cell.angle_gamma   90.00
#
_symmetry.space_group_name_H-M   'P 1'
#
loop_
_entity.id
_entity.type
_entity.pdbx_description
1 polymer ?
#
loop_
_entity_poly.entity_id
_entity_poly.type
_entity_poly.pdbx_seq_one_letter_code
_entity_poly.pdbx_strand_id
1 'polypeptide(L)'
;MRYIEPHGHMVSRTTDDYRAMAMAGCQAVCEPAFWAGFDRSSAQGFYDYFCQLTQHEPRRASMFGLPHYTWLCINPKESEDIALAQEVLTIIPEFMESPNVLGIGEIG
;
A
#
# COMPACT_ATOMS: atom_id res chain seq x y z
N MET A 1 -0.38 -23.96 -7.57
CA MET A 1 0.54 -24.06 -6.41
C MET A 1 0.12 -22.97 -5.44
N ARG A 2 0.18 -23.19 -4.12
CA ARG A 2 -0.18 -22.13 -3.17
C ARG A 2 1.03 -21.21 -2.95
N TYR A 3 0.83 -19.90 -3.04
CA TYR A 3 1.88 -18.92 -2.83
C TYR A 3 1.32 -17.63 -2.21
N ILE A 4 2.22 -16.78 -1.72
CA ILE A 4 1.94 -15.41 -1.30
C ILE A 4 2.64 -14.52 -2.33
N GLU A 5 1.98 -13.48 -2.81
CA GLU A 5 2.64 -12.42 -3.57
C GLU A 5 3.30 -11.47 -2.56
N PRO A 6 4.62 -11.55 -2.33
CA PRO A 6 5.27 -10.75 -1.32
C PRO A 6 5.35 -9.27 -1.69
N HIS A 7 5.13 -8.89 -2.96
CA HIS A 7 5.31 -7.52 -3.42
C HIS A 7 4.48 -7.20 -4.67
N GLY A 8 3.31 -6.59 -4.49
CA GLY A 8 2.46 -6.12 -5.57
C GLY A 8 1.83 -4.75 -5.31
N HIS A 9 2.13 -3.76 -6.15
CA HIS A 9 1.50 -2.42 -6.06
C HIS A 9 0.12 -2.41 -6.73
N MET A 10 -0.90 -2.90 -6.03
CA MET A 10 -2.25 -3.13 -6.56
C MET A 10 -3.04 -1.85 -6.85
N VAL A 11 -2.67 -0.72 -6.23
CA VAL A 11 -3.08 0.62 -6.65
C VAL A 11 -2.80 0.91 -8.13
N SER A 12 -1.75 0.28 -8.70
CA SER A 12 -1.38 0.41 -10.12
C SER A 12 -1.85 -0.77 -10.97
N ARG A 13 -2.72 -1.63 -10.43
CA ARG A 13 -3.24 -2.84 -11.09
C ARG A 13 -4.75 -2.78 -11.25
N THR A 14 -5.26 -3.65 -12.10
CA THR A 14 -6.69 -3.81 -12.33
C THR A 14 -7.28 -4.90 -11.45
N THR A 15 -8.61 -5.02 -11.44
CA THR A 15 -9.29 -6.14 -10.77
C THR A 15 -9.08 -7.48 -11.48
N ASP A 16 -8.68 -7.48 -12.76
CA ASP A 16 -8.32 -8.70 -13.47
C ASP A 16 -7.03 -9.32 -12.94
N ASP A 17 -6.08 -8.51 -12.44
CA ASP A 17 -4.87 -8.99 -11.78
C ASP A 17 -5.22 -9.77 -10.50
N TYR A 18 -6.11 -9.25 -9.65
CA TYR A 18 -6.60 -9.99 -8.47
C TYR A 18 -7.24 -11.32 -8.85
N ARG A 19 -8.06 -11.35 -9.90
CA ARG A 19 -8.66 -12.59 -10.41
C ARG A 19 -7.60 -13.58 -10.88
N ALA A 20 -6.61 -13.11 -11.64
CA ALA A 20 -5.51 -13.94 -12.14
C ALA A 20 -4.68 -14.54 -11.00
N MET A 21 -4.35 -13.74 -9.99
CA MET A 21 -3.62 -14.18 -8.80
C MET A 21 -4.41 -15.27 -8.04
N ALA A 22 -5.70 -15.05 -7.80
CA ALA A 22 -6.55 -16.04 -7.15
C ALA A 22 -6.59 -17.37 -7.94
N MET A 23 -6.76 -17.32 -9.26
CA MET A 23 -6.74 -18.51 -10.14
C MET A 23 -5.39 -19.24 -10.14
N ALA A 24 -4.28 -18.51 -10.02
CA ALA A 24 -2.93 -19.08 -9.93
C ALA A 24 -2.64 -19.77 -8.57
N GLY A 25 -3.50 -19.57 -7.58
CA GLY A 25 -3.36 -20.11 -6.23
C GLY A 25 -2.70 -19.16 -5.23
N CYS A 26 -2.72 -17.86 -5.49
CA CYS A 26 -2.30 -16.85 -4.53
C CYS A 26 -3.19 -16.93 -3.28
N GLN A 27 -2.59 -16.79 -2.09
CA GLN A 27 -3.29 -16.88 -0.80
C GLN A 27 -3.29 -15.54 -0.05
N ALA A 28 -2.43 -14.60 -0.42
CA ALA A 28 -2.38 -13.23 0.08
C ALA A 28 -1.53 -12.36 -0.84
N VAL A 29 -1.84 -11.07 -0.92
CA VAL A 29 -1.01 -10.07 -1.59
C VAL A 29 -0.48 -9.06 -0.59
N CYS A 30 0.81 -8.76 -0.72
CA CYS A 30 1.51 -7.76 0.06
C CYS A 30 1.79 -6.54 -0.82
N GLU A 31 1.17 -5.41 -0.49
CA GLU A 31 1.31 -4.14 -1.21
C GLU A 31 2.03 -3.13 -0.32
N PRO A 32 3.35 -2.95 -0.45
CA PRO A 32 3.99 -1.87 0.25
C PRO A 32 3.74 -0.53 -0.46
N ALA A 33 3.71 0.55 0.33
CA ALA A 33 3.54 1.92 -0.14
C ALA A 33 4.63 2.27 -1.16
N PHE A 34 4.28 2.99 -2.24
CA PHE A 34 5.22 3.30 -3.31
C PHE A 34 5.01 4.70 -3.91
N TRP A 35 6.00 5.12 -4.71
CA TRP A 35 5.99 6.40 -5.42
C TRP A 35 5.01 6.38 -6.60
N ALA A 36 4.09 7.34 -6.65
CA ALA A 36 2.97 7.35 -7.60
C ALA A 36 3.35 7.72 -9.06
N GLY A 37 4.64 7.85 -9.37
CA GLY A 37 5.10 8.39 -10.66
C GLY A 37 5.30 9.91 -10.65
N PHE A 38 5.00 10.57 -9.53
CA PHE A 38 5.15 12.00 -9.28
C PHE A 38 5.26 12.25 -7.77
N ASP A 39 5.82 13.39 -7.39
CA ASP A 39 5.92 13.77 -5.99
C ASP A 39 4.58 14.34 -5.51
N ARG A 40 4.06 13.79 -4.42
CA ARG A 40 2.84 14.30 -3.81
C ARG A 40 3.09 15.69 -3.25
N SER A 41 2.15 16.60 -3.48
CA SER A 41 2.30 18.01 -3.14
C SER A 41 2.07 18.36 -1.67
N SER A 42 1.59 17.40 -0.86
CA SER A 42 1.30 17.62 0.56
C SER A 42 1.14 16.30 1.32
N ALA A 43 1.22 16.37 2.65
CA ALA A 43 0.92 15.23 3.53
C ALA A 43 -0.53 14.73 3.38
N GLN A 44 -1.47 15.58 2.97
CA GLN A 44 -2.84 15.15 2.69
C GLN A 44 -2.91 14.17 1.50
N GLY A 45 -2.03 14.33 0.50
CA GLY A 45 -1.92 13.35 -0.59
C GLY A 45 -1.43 11.98 -0.10
N PHE A 46 -0.57 11.94 0.92
CA PHE A 46 -0.17 10.70 1.57
C PHE A 46 -1.30 10.13 2.43
N TYR A 47 -2.05 10.97 3.14
CA TYR A 47 -3.22 10.54 3.90
C TYR A 47 -4.24 9.82 3.03
N ASP A 48 -4.60 10.41 1.88
CA ASP A 48 -5.55 9.82 0.93
C ASP A 48 -5.01 8.50 0.36
N TYR A 49 -3.69 8.45 0.12
CA TYR A 49 -3.03 7.23 -0.33
C TYR A 49 -3.03 6.13 0.74
N PHE A 50 -2.80 6.47 2.01
CA PHE A 50 -2.89 5.51 3.11
C PHE A 50 -4.33 5.03 3.34
N CYS A 51 -5.33 5.90 3.15
CA CYS A 51 -6.74 5.47 3.09
C CYS A 51 -6.96 4.45 1.96
N GLN A 52 -6.36 4.67 0.78
CA GLN A 52 -6.45 3.70 -0.30
C GLN A 52 -5.88 2.34 0.11
N LEU A 53 -4.67 2.30 0.66
CA LEU A 53 -4.01 1.06 1.08
C LEU A 53 -4.72 0.33 2.23
N THR A 54 -5.29 1.07 3.19
CA THR A 54 -5.87 0.48 4.40
C THR A 54 -7.37 0.19 4.30
N GLN A 55 -8.08 0.83 3.37
CA GLN A 55 -9.54 0.73 3.26
C GLN A 55 -10.02 0.29 1.89
N HIS A 56 -9.42 0.81 0.82
CA HIS A 56 -9.89 0.58 -0.55
C HIS A 56 -9.33 -0.73 -1.15
N GLU A 57 -8.00 -0.89 -1.13
CA GLU A 57 -7.34 -2.10 -1.66
C GLU A 57 -7.76 -3.39 -0.96
N PRO A 58 -7.86 -3.48 0.38
CA PRO A 58 -8.37 -4.69 1.01
C PRO A 58 -9.81 -5.00 0.63
N ARG A 59 -10.65 -3.98 0.42
CA ARG A 59 -12.02 -4.16 -0.10
C ARG A 59 -11.99 -4.71 -1.53
N ARG A 60 -11.17 -4.13 -2.41
CA ARG A 60 -10.98 -4.62 -3.80
C ARG A 60 -10.49 -6.07 -3.81
N ALA A 61 -9.47 -6.41 -3.02
CA ALA A 61 -8.90 -7.75 -2.93
C ALA A 61 -9.92 -8.77 -2.40
N SER A 62 -10.72 -8.39 -1.39
CA SER A 62 -11.74 -9.26 -0.80
C SER A 62 -12.83 -9.71 -1.78
N MET A 63 -13.10 -8.93 -2.84
CA MET A 63 -14.04 -9.33 -3.91
C MET A 63 -13.59 -10.61 -4.65
N PHE A 64 -12.30 -10.94 -4.55
CA PHE A 64 -11.68 -12.13 -5.14
C PHE A 64 -11.22 -13.15 -4.09
N GLY A 65 -11.60 -12.95 -2.81
CA GLY A 65 -11.18 -13.82 -1.71
C GLY A 65 -9.70 -13.73 -1.38
N LEU A 66 -9.01 -12.64 -1.77
CA LEU A 66 -7.60 -12.43 -1.46
C LEU A 66 -7.45 -11.51 -0.24
N PRO A 67 -6.79 -11.98 0.83
CA PRO A 67 -6.24 -11.12 1.88
C PRO A 67 -5.23 -10.14 1.27
N HIS A 68 -5.29 -8.90 1.72
CA HIS A 68 -4.38 -7.82 1.35
C HIS A 68 -3.69 -7.32 2.61
N TYR A 69 -2.36 -7.17 2.53
CA TYR A 69 -1.53 -6.62 3.60
C TYR A 69 -0.66 -5.50 3.05
N THR A 70 -0.36 -4.51 3.86
CA THR A 70 0.37 -3.32 3.43
C THR A 70 1.45 -2.91 4.42
N TRP A 71 2.45 -2.22 3.89
CA TRP A 71 3.45 -1.49 4.66
C TRP A 71 3.36 -0.02 4.26
N LEU A 72 3.48 0.90 5.21
CA LEU A 72 3.39 2.33 4.95
C LEU A 72 4.79 2.94 4.88
N CYS A 73 4.97 4.02 4.11
CA CYS A 73 6.20 4.80 4.10
C CYS A 73 6.00 6.16 3.44
N ILE A 74 7.04 6.99 3.58
CA ILE A 74 7.36 8.03 2.60
C ILE A 74 8.44 7.48 1.67
N ASN A 75 8.27 7.64 0.36
CA ASN A 75 9.27 7.16 -0.59
C ASN A 75 10.57 7.97 -0.48
N PRO A 76 11.76 7.37 -0.66
CA PRO A 76 13.03 8.10 -0.61
C PRO A 76 13.07 9.35 -1.48
N LYS A 77 12.47 9.31 -2.68
CA LYS A 77 12.41 10.47 -3.60
C LYS A 77 11.64 11.65 -3.01
N GLU A 78 10.54 11.37 -2.32
CA GLU A 78 9.69 12.40 -1.69
C GLU A 78 10.24 12.83 -0.33
N SER A 79 11.10 12.00 0.29
CA SER A 79 11.70 12.28 1.61
C SER A 79 12.82 13.32 1.61
N GLU A 80 13.29 13.75 0.43
CA GLU A 80 14.26 14.83 0.30
C GLU A 80 13.70 16.19 0.76
N ASP A 81 12.38 16.38 0.67
CA ASP A 81 11.68 17.47 1.33
C ASP A 81 11.44 17.12 2.80
N ILE A 82 12.33 17.60 3.67
CA ILE A 82 12.30 17.32 5.11
C ILE A 82 11.01 17.85 5.75
N ALA A 83 10.46 18.98 5.28
CA ALA A 83 9.25 19.54 5.85
C ALA A 83 8.06 18.63 5.55
N LEU A 84 7.92 18.22 4.29
CA LEU A 84 6.91 17.25 3.87
C LEU A 84 7.09 15.91 4.60
N ALA A 85 8.32 15.42 4.71
CA ALA A 85 8.60 14.16 5.40
C ALA A 85 8.17 14.20 6.87
N GLN A 86 8.44 15.30 7.56
CA GLN A 86 7.99 15.48 8.94
C GLN A 86 6.47 15.46 9.05
N GLU A 87 5.76 16.17 8.18
CA GLU A 87 4.29 16.15 8.16
C GLU A 87 3.75 14.73 7.90
N VAL A 88 4.31 14.00 6.93
CA VAL A 88 3.89 12.61 6.64
C VAL A 88 4.17 11.67 7.81
N LEU A 89 5.29 11.82 8.51
CA LEU A 89 5.58 10.99 9.69
C LEU A 89 4.55 11.19 10.82
N THR A 90 3.90 12.35 10.90
CA THR A 90 2.84 12.59 11.90
C THR A 90 1.55 11.82 11.65
N ILE A 91 1.25 11.47 10.38
CA ILE A 91 0.01 10.77 10.01
C ILE A 91 0.15 9.25 10.06
N ILE A 92 1.36 8.69 9.90
CA ILE A 92 1.59 7.23 9.88
C ILE A 92 1.01 6.51 11.11
N PRO A 93 1.20 7.00 12.37
CA PRO A 93 0.69 6.31 13.55
C PRO A 93 -0.82 6.04 13.54
N GLU A 94 -1.63 6.90 12.92
CA GLU A 94 -3.09 6.70 12.79
C GLU A 94 -3.40 5.41 12.02
N PHE A 95 -2.65 5.16 10.94
CA PHE A 95 -2.91 4.02 10.06
C PHE A 95 -2.26 2.72 10.58
N MET A 96 -1.26 2.79 11.45
CA MET A 96 -0.61 1.60 12.02
C MET A 96 -1.56 0.69 12.82
N GLU A 97 -2.67 1.23 13.31
CA GLU A 97 -3.72 0.46 13.99
C GLU A 97 -4.65 -0.29 13.01
N SER A 98 -4.49 -0.09 11.71
CA SER A 98 -5.29 -0.77 10.69
C SER A 98 -4.91 -2.26 10.62
N PRO A 99 -5.90 -3.18 10.58
CA PRO A 99 -5.63 -4.62 10.70
C PRO A 99 -4.83 -5.22 9.53
N ASN A 100 -4.75 -4.53 8.39
CA ASN A 100 -3.96 -4.97 7.25
C ASN A 100 -2.56 -4.34 7.18
N VAL A 101 -2.21 -3.42 8.10
CA VAL A 101 -0.88 -2.80 8.14
C VAL A 101 0.05 -3.69 8.95
N LEU A 102 1.14 -4.15 8.33
CA LEU A 102 2.12 -5.03 8.95
C LEU A 102 3.44 -4.34 9.32
N GLY A 103 3.61 -3.06 8.97
CA GLY A 103 4.81 -2.31 9.31
C GLY A 103 5.11 -1.13 8.39
N ILE A 104 6.38 -0.73 8.39
CA ILE A 104 6.99 0.26 7.51
C ILE A 104 7.91 -0.47 6.52
N GLY A 105 7.88 -0.12 5.23
CA GLY A 105 8.61 -0.82 4.17
C GLY A 105 8.90 0.09 2.96
N GLU A 106 9.58 -0.38 1.93
CA GLU A 106 9.90 0.41 0.72
C GLU A 106 10.64 1.73 0.99
N ILE A 107 11.60 1.70 1.92
CA ILE A 107 12.35 2.87 2.39
C ILE A 107 13.73 3.05 1.72
N GLY A 108 14.04 2.28 0.67
CA GLY A 108 15.32 2.34 -0.06
C GLY A 108 16.08 1.03 -0.09
#